data_AF-A0A8T4Q8L0-F1
#
_entry.id   AF-A0A8T4Q8L0-F1
#
_cell.length_a   1.000
_cell.length_b   1.000
_cell.length_c   1.000
_cell.angle_alpha   90.00
_cell.angle_beta   90.00
_cell.angle_gamma   90.00
#
_symmetry.space_group_name_H-M   'P 1'
#
loop_
_entity.id
_entity.type
_entity.pdbx_description
1 polymer ?
#
loop_
_entity_poly.entity_id
_entity_poly.type
_entity_poly.pdbx_seq_one_letter_code
_entity_poly.pdbx_strand_id
1 'polypeptide(L)' 'MVTGRCMKCKQQVEMQNPTERITKNGMKMMQGKCPKCGTKVSRIMGKA' A
#
# COMPACT_ATOMS: atom_id res chain seq x y z
N MET A 1 -9.26 3.51 6.16
CA MET A 1 -7.85 3.93 6.07
C MET A 1 -6.99 2.72 5.72
N VAL A 2 -6.07 2.84 4.76
CA VAL A 2 -5.29 1.70 4.27
C VAL A 2 -4.01 1.62 5.09
N THR A 3 -3.96 0.68 6.01
CA THR A 3 -2.76 0.43 6.80
C THR A 3 -1.81 -0.46 6.01
N GLY A 4 -0.57 0.01 5.89
CA GLY A 4 0.54 -0.70 5.28
C GLY A 4 1.72 -0.77 6.24
N ARG A 5 2.59 -1.76 6.07
CA ARG A 5 3.81 -1.85 6.87
C ARG A 5 4.96 -1.17 6.12
N CYS A 6 5.50 -0.04 6.61
CA CYS A 6 6.75 0.52 6.02
C CYS A 6 7.89 -0.38 6.48
N MET A 7 8.57 -1.05 5.54
CA MET A 7 9.73 -1.91 5.86
C MET A 7 10.91 -1.11 6.43
N LYS A 8 11.06 0.18 6.09
CA LYS A 8 12.07 1.05 6.73
C LYS A 8 11.73 1.37 8.19
N CYS A 9 10.48 1.75 8.47
CA CYS A 9 10.06 2.07 9.83
C CYS A 9 9.74 0.83 10.68
N LYS A 10 9.63 -0.35 10.05
CA LYS A 10 9.16 -1.63 10.61
C LYS A 10 7.82 -1.55 11.36
N GLN A 11 7.10 -0.44 11.22
CA GLN A 11 5.83 -0.14 11.87
C GLN A 11 4.67 -0.19 10.87
N GLN A 12 3.47 -0.43 11.39
CA GLN A 12 2.26 -0.14 10.63
C GLN A 12 2.08 1.37 10.54
N VAL A 13 1.85 1.83 9.34
CA VAL A 13 1.63 3.23 8.99
C VAL A 13 0.42 3.30 8.08
N GLU A 14 -0.36 4.35 8.23
CA GLU A 14 -1.41 4.65 7.27
C GLU A 14 -0.78 5.13 5.97
N MET A 15 -1.14 4.50 4.87
CA MET A 15 -0.69 4.92 3.56
C MET A 15 -1.28 6.29 3.22
N GLN A 16 -0.43 7.26 2.90
CA GLN A 16 -0.84 8.51 2.28
C GLN A 16 -1.10 8.29 0.79
N ASN A 17 -2.19 8.88 0.29
CA ASN A 17 -2.66 8.75 -1.09
C ASN A 17 -2.78 7.28 -1.56
N PRO A 18 -3.52 6.42 -0.83
CA PRO A 18 -3.74 5.05 -1.26
C PRO A 18 -4.53 5.06 -2.56
N THR A 19 -3.90 4.56 -3.63
CA THR A 19 -4.46 4.38 -4.95
C THR A 19 -4.71 2.90 -5.17
N GLU A 20 -5.95 2.56 -5.49
CA GLU A 20 -6.31 1.20 -5.86
C GLU A 20 -6.04 0.99 -7.36
N ARG A 21 -5.36 -0.10 -7.69
CA ARG A 21 -5.03 -0.50 -9.06
C ARG A 21 -5.43 -1.96 -9.22
N ILE A 22 -6.13 -2.26 -10.32
CA ILE A 22 -6.42 -3.63 -10.72
C ILE A 22 -5.40 -4.00 -11.80
N THR A 23 -4.62 -5.04 -11.55
CA THR A 23 -3.69 -5.56 -12.57
C THR A 23 -4.43 -6.35 -13.62
N LYS A 24 -3.84 -6.52 -14.83
CA LYS A 24 -4.44 -7.28 -15.94
C LYS A 24 -4.83 -8.73 -15.58
N ASN A 25 -4.21 -9.32 -14.54
CA ASN A 25 -4.55 -10.65 -14.02
C ASN A 25 -5.70 -10.64 -13.00
N GLY A 26 -6.43 -9.53 -12.84
CA GLY A 26 -7.56 -9.43 -11.90
C GLY A 26 -7.16 -9.35 -10.43
N MET A 27 -5.92 -9.00 -10.11
CA MET A 27 -5.49 -8.79 -8.72
C MET A 27 -5.64 -7.32 -8.34
N LYS A 28 -6.32 -7.07 -7.22
CA LYS A 28 -6.45 -5.76 -6.58
C LYS A 28 -5.19 -5.47 -5.78
N MET A 29 -4.52 -4.36 -6.09
CA MET A 29 -3.40 -3.84 -5.32
C MET A 29 -3.68 -2.40 -4.90
N MET A 30 -3.31 -2.09 -3.66
CA MET A 30 -3.34 -0.75 -3.12
C MET A 30 -1.92 -0.24 -3.04
N GLN A 31 -1.64 0.91 -3.64
CA GLN A 31 -0.35 1.58 -3.54
C GLN A 31 -0.53 2.90 -2.83
N GLY A 32 0.32 3.22 -1.87
CA GLY A 32 0.41 4.56 -1.32
C GLY A 32 1.84 4.89 -0.92
N LYS A 33 2.00 5.98 -0.18
CA LYS A 33 3.28 6.42 0.39
C LYS A 33 3.24 6.35 1.90
N CYS A 34 4.37 6.03 2.51
CA CYS A 34 4.49 6.13 3.96
C CYS A 34 4.66 7.60 4.38
N PRO A 35 3.86 8.12 5.33
CA PRO A 35 3.98 9.48 5.84
C PRO A 35 5.29 9.74 6.61
N LYS A 36 5.90 8.69 7.18
CA LYS A 36 7.15 8.82 7.96
C LYS A 36 8.40 8.75 7.09
N CYS A 37 8.44 7.76 6.19
CA CYS A 37 9.65 7.38 5.45
C CYS A 37 9.61 7.82 3.97
N GLY A 38 8.48 8.36 3.49
CA GLY A 38 8.23 8.69 2.07
C GLY A 38 8.25 7.49 1.12
N THR A 39 8.51 6.30 1.64
CA THR A 39 8.69 5.08 0.84
C THR A 39 7.35 4.62 0.30
N LYS A 40 7.34 4.12 -0.94
CA LYS A 40 6.14 3.48 -1.51
C LYS A 40 5.78 2.26 -0.67
N VAL A 41 4.54 2.21 -0.21
CA VAL A 41 3.98 1.06 0.49
C VAL A 41 2.88 0.50 -0.39
N SER A 42 2.96 -0.79 -0.69
CA SER A 42 1.95 -1.48 -1.47
C SER A 42 1.35 -2.61 -0.64
N ARG A 43 0.03 -2.74 -0.68
CA ARG A 43 -0.73 -3.82 -0.05
C ARG A 43 -1.53 -4.51 -1.15
N ILE A 44 -1.23 -5.78 -1.39
CA ILE A 44 -1.99 -6.61 -2.32
C ILE A 44 -3.24 -7.06 -1.56
N MET A 45 -4.43 -6.74 -2.08
CA MET A 45 -5.70 -7.16 -1.49
C MET A 45 -6.14 -8.55 -1.96
N GLY A 46 -5.51 -9.10 -3.01
CA GLY A 46 -5.79 -10.44 -3.53
C GLY A 46 -6.55 -10.40 -4.85
N LYS A 47 -7.07 -11.57 -5.27
CA LYS A 47 -7.94 -11.67 -6.45
C LYS A 47 -9.26 -10.93 -6.19
N ALA A 48 -9.71 -10.18 -7.20
CA ALA A 48 -10.90 -9.35 -7.15
C ALA A 48 -12.17 -10.15 -6.86
#